data_AF-A0A3D1VHI2-F1
#
_entry.id   AF-A0A3D1VHI2-F1
#
_cell.length_a   1.000
_cell.length_b   1.000
_cell.length_c   1.000
_cell.angle_alpha   90.00
_cell.angle_beta   90.00
_cell.angle_gamma   90.00
#
_symmetry.space_group_name_H-M   'P 1'
#
loop_
_entity.id
_entity.type
_entity.pdbx_description
1 polymer ?
#
loop_
_entity_poly.entity_id
_entity_poly.type
_entity_poly.pdbx_seq_one_letter_code
_entity_poly.pdbx_strand_id
1 'polypeptide(L)'
;MSKEKKLAKKEAKAAKREAKAEKALAKANAKAEKKHAKAYEKFVKETTKKNEKGEKKAAAGGKAFTAIAIPTIDAFQTKGEIKAEKAGQKAYAKLVKKIDKKNAKLEKKCAKKGKPFVPIPTPSQDEMAARPENKGGKIVLIVILILLIWFLIYFIVRFGAFVYNPAQETTAAEEGTKVAQTYDAYSNPHKITTTPDYSIADAKLLLKQTIHDNWQEVGYSADPSSSSISYNNKVVTVNGADCYVFSCSGKTFAVAVKLSAVYYAHNGEYQPLTFNNTNYLFK
;
A
#
# COMPACT_ATOMS: atom_id res chain seq x y z
N MET A 1 16.80 34.09 -3.33
CA MET A 1 17.67 32.97 -3.76
C MET A 1 17.98 33.12 -5.25
N SER A 2 19.25 33.37 -5.60
CA SER A 2 19.72 33.50 -7.00
C SER A 2 19.41 32.24 -7.84
N LYS A 3 19.26 32.40 -9.16
CA LYS A 3 18.97 31.32 -10.12
C LYS A 3 19.98 30.16 -10.02
N GLU A 4 21.25 30.46 -9.79
CA GLU A 4 22.31 29.46 -9.62
C GLU A 4 22.12 28.58 -8.38
N LYS A 5 21.72 29.15 -7.23
CA LYS A 5 21.41 28.36 -6.02
C LYS A 5 20.20 27.44 -6.22
N LYS A 6 19.26 27.77 -7.11
CA LYS A 6 18.13 26.89 -7.45
C LYS A 6 18.55 25.73 -8.36
N LEU A 7 19.45 25.99 -9.33
CA LEU A 7 19.97 24.97 -10.24
C LEU A 7 20.83 23.94 -9.49
N ALA A 8 21.78 24.41 -8.68
CA ALA A 8 22.63 23.54 -7.84
C ALA A 8 21.81 22.67 -6.86
N LYS A 9 20.73 23.22 -6.28
CA LYS A 9 19.81 22.44 -5.41
C LYS A 9 19.01 21.39 -6.20
N LYS A 10 18.71 21.64 -7.48
CA LYS A 10 17.98 20.69 -8.34
C LYS A 10 18.88 19.54 -8.78
N GLU A 11 20.11 19.84 -9.17
CA GLU A 11 21.12 18.85 -9.55
C GLU A 11 21.56 17.99 -8.35
N ALA A 12 21.80 18.60 -7.18
CA ALA A 12 22.10 17.84 -5.96
C ALA A 12 20.94 16.92 -5.54
N LYS A 13 19.68 17.31 -5.79
CA LYS A 13 18.51 16.45 -5.58
C LYS A 13 18.41 15.33 -6.62
N ALA A 14 18.80 15.58 -7.87
CA ALA A 14 18.84 14.56 -8.92
C ALA A 14 19.94 13.53 -8.63
N ALA A 15 21.16 13.96 -8.35
CA ALA A 15 22.28 13.09 -7.97
C ALA A 15 21.96 12.24 -6.73
N LYS A 16 21.31 12.81 -5.70
CA LYS A 16 20.87 12.05 -4.51
C LYS A 16 19.77 11.03 -4.83
N ARG A 17 18.94 11.28 -5.85
CA ARG A 17 17.92 10.32 -6.31
C ARG A 17 18.55 9.20 -7.14
N GLU A 18 19.49 9.53 -8.01
CA GLU A 18 20.24 8.56 -8.83
C GLU A 18 21.09 7.64 -7.96
N ALA A 19 21.85 8.18 -7.00
CA ALA A 19 22.63 7.36 -6.06
C ALA A 19 21.76 6.44 -5.20
N LYS A 20 20.54 6.87 -4.84
CA LYS A 20 19.56 6.01 -4.15
C LYS A 20 18.99 4.93 -5.08
N ALA A 21 18.75 5.25 -6.34
CA ALA A 21 18.28 4.30 -7.34
C ALA A 21 19.34 3.24 -7.65
N GLU A 22 20.60 3.64 -7.82
CA GLU A 22 21.73 2.75 -8.06
C GLU A 22 21.97 1.82 -6.86
N LYS A 23 21.95 2.34 -5.63
CA LYS A 23 22.04 1.51 -4.41
C LYS A 23 20.87 0.53 -4.28
N ALA A 24 19.67 0.92 -4.73
CA ALA A 24 18.51 0.03 -4.75
C ALA A 24 18.65 -1.06 -5.82
N LEU A 25 19.17 -0.73 -7.01
CA LEU A 25 19.46 -1.67 -8.09
C LEU A 25 20.54 -2.67 -7.67
N ALA A 26 21.66 -2.22 -7.09
CA ALA A 26 22.71 -3.09 -6.58
C ALA A 26 22.18 -4.07 -5.53
N LYS A 27 21.33 -3.61 -4.60
CA LYS A 27 20.68 -4.47 -3.60
C LYS A 27 19.69 -5.45 -4.22
N ALA A 28 19.00 -5.08 -5.30
CA ALA A 28 18.11 -5.96 -6.04
C ALA A 28 18.90 -7.05 -6.79
N ASN A 29 19.99 -6.67 -7.46
CA ASN A 29 20.87 -7.59 -8.19
C ASN A 29 21.53 -8.61 -7.25
N ALA A 30 22.12 -8.15 -6.13
CA ALA A 30 22.70 -9.06 -5.13
C ALA A 30 21.66 -10.05 -4.54
N LYS A 31 20.40 -9.64 -4.41
CA LYS A 31 19.30 -10.54 -4.00
C LYS A 31 18.92 -11.52 -5.11
N ALA A 32 18.96 -11.09 -6.37
CA ALA A 32 18.68 -11.94 -7.52
C ALA A 32 19.78 -13.01 -7.67
N GLU A 33 21.06 -12.62 -7.63
CA GLU A 33 22.21 -13.54 -7.66
C GLU A 33 22.14 -14.56 -6.53
N LYS A 34 21.85 -14.13 -5.29
CA LYS A 34 21.71 -15.06 -4.15
C LYS A 34 20.54 -16.04 -4.33
N LYS A 35 19.46 -15.62 -4.97
CA LYS A 35 18.32 -16.52 -5.28
C LYS A 35 18.68 -17.49 -6.39
N HIS A 36 19.37 -17.02 -7.42
CA HIS A 36 19.81 -17.80 -8.57
C HIS A 36 20.82 -18.86 -8.14
N ALA A 37 21.83 -18.52 -7.34
CA ALA A 37 22.78 -19.46 -6.77
C ALA A 37 22.11 -20.57 -5.93
N LYS A 38 21.14 -20.20 -5.07
CA LYS A 38 20.36 -21.19 -4.30
C LYS A 38 19.53 -22.11 -5.19
N ALA A 39 18.96 -21.56 -6.27
CA ALA A 39 18.19 -22.36 -7.23
C ALA A 39 19.11 -23.34 -7.99
N TYR A 40 20.32 -22.89 -8.34
CA TYR A 40 21.34 -23.72 -8.96
C TYR A 40 21.79 -24.85 -8.03
N GLU A 41 22.14 -24.57 -6.78
CA GLU A 41 22.52 -25.62 -5.80
C GLU A 41 21.43 -26.69 -5.65
N LYS A 42 20.16 -26.26 -5.59
CA LYS A 42 19.03 -27.18 -5.51
C LYS A 42 18.90 -28.01 -6.77
N PHE A 43 19.07 -27.40 -7.94
CA PHE A 43 19.05 -28.09 -9.23
C PHE A 43 20.17 -29.13 -9.33
N VAL A 44 21.40 -28.78 -8.94
CA VAL A 44 22.54 -29.70 -8.92
C VAL A 44 22.22 -30.92 -8.06
N LYS A 45 21.81 -30.70 -6.79
CA LYS A 45 21.46 -31.78 -5.86
C LYS A 45 20.36 -32.70 -6.40
N GLU A 46 19.30 -32.13 -6.95
CA GLU A 46 18.20 -32.91 -7.52
C GLU A 46 18.61 -33.70 -8.77
N THR A 47 19.46 -33.11 -9.61
CA THR A 47 19.92 -33.72 -10.87
C THR A 47 20.92 -34.85 -10.60
N THR A 48 21.88 -34.65 -9.70
CA THR A 48 22.80 -35.71 -9.25
C THR A 48 22.04 -36.90 -8.68
N LYS A 49 21.06 -36.65 -7.79
CA LYS A 49 20.23 -37.73 -7.21
C LYS A 49 19.39 -38.46 -8.26
N LYS A 50 18.93 -37.77 -9.32
CA LYS A 50 18.23 -38.40 -10.44
C LYS A 50 19.18 -39.25 -11.28
N ASN A 51 20.38 -38.76 -11.55
CA ASN A 51 21.41 -39.48 -12.30
C ASN A 51 21.82 -40.77 -11.59
N GLU A 52 22.13 -40.71 -10.28
CA GLU A 52 22.46 -41.90 -9.48
C GLU A 52 21.34 -42.94 -9.47
N LYS A 53 20.08 -42.51 -9.34
CA LYS A 53 18.92 -43.40 -9.38
C LYS A 53 18.71 -44.01 -10.77
N GLY A 54 18.92 -43.21 -11.82
CA GLY A 54 18.81 -43.64 -13.20
C GLY A 54 19.86 -44.67 -13.56
N GLU A 55 21.11 -44.43 -13.16
CA GLU A 55 22.25 -45.33 -13.34
C GLU A 55 22.02 -46.67 -12.63
N LYS A 56 21.61 -46.65 -11.35
CA LYS A 56 21.29 -47.88 -10.60
C LYS A 56 20.16 -48.69 -11.25
N LYS A 57 19.11 -48.02 -11.77
CA LYS A 57 18.01 -48.68 -12.48
C LYS A 57 18.44 -49.25 -13.83
N ALA A 58 19.31 -48.54 -14.54
CA ALA A 58 19.82 -48.95 -15.83
C ALA A 58 20.79 -50.14 -15.71
N ALA A 59 21.64 -50.13 -14.69
CA ALA A 59 22.50 -51.25 -14.31
C ALA A 59 21.68 -52.51 -13.95
N ALA A 60 20.57 -52.34 -13.20
CA ALA A 60 19.67 -53.45 -12.87
C ALA A 60 18.87 -54.00 -14.06
N GLY A 61 18.67 -53.18 -15.10
CA GLY A 61 17.87 -53.54 -16.29
C GLY A 61 18.68 -53.81 -17.56
N GLY A 62 20.02 -53.80 -17.48
CA GLY A 62 20.91 -53.97 -18.64
C GLY A 62 20.78 -52.89 -19.72
N LYS A 63 20.27 -51.70 -19.38
CA LYS A 63 20.06 -50.59 -20.33
C LYS A 63 21.17 -49.56 -20.19
N ALA A 64 21.54 -48.88 -21.28
CA ALA A 64 22.43 -47.74 -21.23
C ALA A 64 21.73 -46.54 -20.58
N PHE A 65 22.40 -45.89 -19.62
CA PHE A 65 21.92 -44.65 -18.99
C PHE A 65 22.68 -43.45 -19.54
N THR A 66 21.96 -42.42 -19.96
CA THR A 66 22.54 -41.11 -20.29
C THR A 66 22.28 -40.15 -19.14
N ALA A 67 23.36 -39.69 -18.51
CA ALA A 67 23.27 -38.76 -17.40
C ALA A 67 22.76 -37.39 -17.87
N ILE A 68 21.90 -36.76 -17.05
CA ILE A 68 21.45 -35.39 -17.28
C ILE A 68 22.66 -34.46 -17.03
N ALA A 69 23.05 -33.71 -18.06
CA ALA A 69 24.13 -32.73 -17.96
C ALA A 69 23.74 -31.60 -17.00
N ILE A 70 24.68 -31.24 -16.11
CA ILE A 70 24.53 -30.13 -15.19
C ILE A 70 25.28 -28.94 -15.83
N PRO A 71 24.57 -27.88 -16.30
CA PRO A 71 25.21 -26.71 -16.87
C PRO A 71 25.97 -25.93 -15.79
N THR A 72 26.87 -25.03 -16.19
CA THR A 72 27.51 -24.09 -15.25
C THR A 72 26.48 -23.13 -14.65
N ILE A 73 26.81 -22.50 -13.52
CA ILE A 73 25.92 -21.53 -12.88
C ILE A 73 25.53 -20.40 -13.83
N ASP A 74 26.46 -19.85 -14.62
CA ASP A 74 26.17 -18.76 -15.56
C ASP A 74 25.24 -19.16 -16.70
N ALA A 75 25.29 -20.44 -17.12
CA ALA A 75 24.41 -20.99 -18.15
C ALA A 75 23.09 -21.54 -17.58
N PHE A 76 22.97 -21.62 -16.26
CA PHE A 76 21.75 -22.08 -15.61
C PHE A 76 20.69 -20.97 -15.66
N GLN A 77 19.57 -21.26 -16.30
CA GLN A 77 18.38 -20.43 -16.21
C GLN A 77 17.30 -21.16 -15.42
N THR A 78 16.72 -20.47 -14.45
CA THR A 78 15.55 -20.99 -13.75
C THR A 78 14.35 -21.09 -14.68
N LYS A 79 13.42 -21.98 -14.37
CA LYS A 79 12.15 -22.11 -15.12
C LYS A 79 11.37 -20.78 -15.19
N GLY A 80 11.53 -19.92 -14.19
CA GLY A 80 10.95 -18.57 -14.17
C GLY A 80 11.61 -17.64 -15.18
N GLU A 81 12.93 -17.61 -15.23
CA GLU A 81 13.72 -16.80 -16.17
C GLU A 81 13.45 -17.21 -17.62
N ILE A 82 13.46 -18.51 -17.92
CA ILE A 82 13.12 -19.02 -19.27
C ILE A 82 11.72 -18.57 -19.71
N LYS A 83 10.75 -18.57 -18.79
CA LYS A 83 9.38 -18.10 -19.07
C LYS A 83 9.33 -16.58 -19.28
N ALA A 84 10.06 -15.83 -18.47
CA ALA A 84 10.13 -14.37 -18.57
C ALA A 84 10.79 -13.93 -19.88
N GLU A 85 11.89 -14.57 -20.27
CA GLU A 85 12.59 -14.31 -21.53
C GLU A 85 11.68 -14.59 -22.74
N LYS A 86 11.00 -15.74 -22.76
CA LYS A 86 10.01 -16.07 -23.80
C LYS A 86 8.84 -15.08 -23.83
N ALA A 87 8.40 -14.57 -22.67
CA ALA A 87 7.37 -13.54 -22.62
C ALA A 87 7.88 -12.19 -23.17
N GLY A 88 9.11 -11.82 -22.86
CA GLY A 88 9.79 -10.63 -23.39
C GLY A 88 9.94 -10.68 -24.90
N GLN A 89 10.44 -11.80 -25.45
CA GLN A 89 10.54 -12.04 -26.90
C GLN A 89 9.17 -11.94 -27.59
N LYS A 90 8.10 -12.50 -26.99
CA LYS A 90 6.73 -12.38 -27.52
C LYS A 90 6.22 -10.93 -27.51
N ALA A 91 6.56 -10.16 -26.48
CA ALA A 91 6.18 -8.75 -26.39
C ALA A 91 6.92 -7.90 -27.44
N TYR A 92 8.22 -8.15 -27.60
CA TYR A 92 9.05 -7.52 -28.63
C TYR A 92 8.53 -7.82 -30.04
N ALA A 93 8.26 -9.09 -30.36
CA ALA A 93 7.69 -9.49 -31.64
C ALA A 93 6.34 -8.81 -31.95
N LYS A 94 5.48 -8.61 -30.94
CA LYS A 94 4.23 -7.84 -31.10
C LYS A 94 4.48 -6.37 -31.40
N LEU A 95 5.52 -5.78 -30.82
CA LEU A 95 5.90 -4.39 -31.05
C LEU A 95 6.46 -4.20 -32.46
N VAL A 96 7.38 -5.07 -32.89
CA VAL A 96 7.92 -5.08 -34.26
C VAL A 96 6.78 -5.13 -35.28
N LYS A 97 5.87 -6.10 -35.14
CA LYS A 97 4.66 -6.19 -35.99
C LYS A 97 3.82 -4.91 -36.01
N LYS A 98 3.73 -4.18 -34.90
CA LYS A 98 3.01 -2.89 -34.83
C LYS A 98 3.77 -1.78 -35.56
N ILE A 99 5.09 -1.74 -35.45
CA ILE A 99 5.93 -0.77 -36.17
C ILE A 99 5.86 -1.04 -37.67
N ASP A 100 6.00 -2.29 -38.10
CA ASP A 100 5.91 -2.67 -39.52
C ASP A 100 4.54 -2.29 -40.11
N LYS A 101 3.45 -2.54 -39.38
CA LYS A 101 2.10 -2.14 -39.81
C LYS A 101 1.93 -0.63 -39.89
N LYS A 102 2.62 0.15 -39.05
CA LYS A 102 2.63 1.62 -39.14
C LYS A 102 3.48 2.09 -40.31
N ASN A 103 4.65 1.51 -40.52
CA ASN A 103 5.55 1.80 -41.63
C ASN A 103 4.86 1.52 -42.98
N ALA A 104 4.24 0.36 -43.16
CA ALA A 104 3.49 0.04 -44.38
C ALA A 104 2.33 1.01 -44.68
N LYS A 105 1.67 1.55 -43.64
CA LYS A 105 0.63 2.58 -43.81
C LYS A 105 1.22 3.93 -44.19
N LEU A 106 2.36 4.29 -43.61
CA LEU A 106 3.06 5.55 -43.90
C LEU A 106 3.68 5.53 -45.29
N GLU A 107 4.27 4.41 -45.70
CA GLU A 107 4.80 4.19 -47.04
C GLU A 107 3.71 4.38 -48.11
N LYS A 108 2.54 3.73 -47.94
CA LYS A 108 1.39 3.94 -48.83
C LYS A 108 0.88 5.38 -48.86
N LYS A 109 0.99 6.13 -47.75
CA LYS A 109 0.61 7.55 -47.69
C LYS A 109 1.67 8.46 -48.32
N CYS A 110 2.95 8.15 -48.14
CA CYS A 110 4.08 8.87 -48.73
C CYS A 110 4.12 8.67 -50.24
N ALA A 111 3.91 7.44 -50.72
CA ALA A 111 3.77 7.11 -52.14
C ALA A 111 2.62 7.90 -52.80
N LYS A 112 1.46 8.01 -52.14
CA LYS A 112 0.33 8.83 -52.62
C LYS A 112 0.61 10.35 -52.62
N LYS A 113 1.54 10.83 -51.80
CA LYS A 113 1.88 12.26 -51.65
C LYS A 113 3.20 12.63 -52.33
N GLY A 114 3.83 11.70 -53.06
CA GLY A 114 5.11 11.92 -53.75
C GLY A 114 6.30 12.22 -52.83
N LYS A 115 6.20 11.94 -51.53
CA LYS A 115 7.28 12.23 -50.57
C LYS A 115 8.12 10.97 -50.30
N PRO A 116 9.44 11.08 -50.14
CA PRO A 116 10.27 9.96 -49.75
C PRO A 116 9.83 9.43 -48.38
N PHE A 117 9.70 8.11 -48.27
CA PHE A 117 9.34 7.43 -47.04
C PHE A 117 10.59 7.15 -46.20
N VAL A 118 10.54 7.52 -44.92
CA VAL A 118 11.56 7.14 -43.93
C VAL A 118 10.93 6.18 -42.94
N PRO A 119 11.40 4.92 -42.84
CA PRO A 119 10.87 3.94 -41.89
C PRO A 119 11.06 4.37 -40.44
N ILE A 120 10.05 4.15 -39.60
CA ILE A 120 10.21 4.27 -38.15
C ILE A 120 11.16 3.14 -37.69
N PRO A 121 12.27 3.47 -36.99
CA PRO A 121 13.21 2.47 -36.52
C PRO A 121 12.56 1.58 -35.44
N THR A 122 12.84 0.29 -35.50
CA THR A 122 12.48 -0.66 -34.44
C THR A 122 13.51 -0.55 -33.31
N PRO A 123 13.10 -0.19 -32.07
CA PRO A 123 14.00 -0.19 -30.91
C PRO A 123 14.61 -1.56 -30.69
N SER A 124 15.82 -1.65 -30.12
CA SER A 124 16.42 -2.95 -29.80
C SER A 124 15.71 -3.63 -28.62
N GLN A 125 15.90 -4.95 -28.47
CA GLN A 125 15.27 -5.71 -27.38
C GLN A 125 15.78 -5.26 -25.99
N ASP A 126 17.05 -4.85 -25.90
CA ASP A 126 17.68 -4.36 -24.67
C ASP A 126 17.20 -2.95 -24.30
N GLU A 127 16.97 -2.07 -25.29
CA GLU A 127 16.39 -0.74 -25.07
C GLU A 127 14.94 -0.81 -24.57
N MET A 128 14.20 -1.86 -24.95
CA MET A 128 12.84 -2.11 -24.49
C MET A 128 12.79 -2.67 -23.06
N ALA A 129 13.79 -3.47 -22.65
CA ALA A 129 13.91 -3.95 -21.27
C ALA A 129 14.22 -2.81 -20.28
N ALA A 130 14.95 -1.79 -20.75
CA ALA A 130 15.25 -0.59 -19.98
C ALA A 130 14.08 0.41 -19.90
N ARG A 131 13.01 0.25 -20.69
CA ARG A 131 11.82 1.12 -20.60
C ARG A 131 10.95 0.71 -19.40
N PRO A 132 10.87 1.52 -18.33
CA PRO A 132 10.00 1.19 -17.21
C PRO A 132 8.55 1.22 -17.69
N GLU A 133 7.92 0.05 -17.71
CA GLU A 133 6.48 -0.07 -17.96
C GLU A 133 5.76 0.50 -16.73
N ASN A 134 5.19 1.72 -16.86
CA ASN A 134 4.45 2.41 -15.79
C ASN A 134 3.09 1.74 -15.50
N LYS A 135 3.11 0.48 -15.05
CA LYS A 135 1.91 -0.25 -14.61
C LYS A 135 1.27 0.45 -13.40
N GLY A 136 2.10 1.01 -12.51
CA GLY A 136 1.62 1.78 -11.35
C GLY A 136 0.81 3.02 -11.72
N GLY A 137 1.19 3.73 -12.79
CA GLY A 137 0.46 4.92 -13.23
C GLY A 137 -0.97 4.63 -13.67
N LYS A 138 -1.20 3.49 -14.34
CA LYS A 138 -2.55 3.06 -14.73
C LYS A 138 -3.42 2.68 -13.53
N ILE A 139 -2.85 2.02 -12.53
CA ILE A 139 -3.56 1.64 -11.30
C ILE A 139 -3.95 2.89 -10.52
N VAL A 140 -3.04 3.86 -10.39
CA VAL A 140 -3.33 5.16 -9.75
C VAL A 140 -4.44 5.91 -10.50
N LEU A 141 -4.43 5.89 -11.83
CA LEU A 141 -5.49 6.51 -12.65
C LEU A 141 -6.85 5.83 -12.44
N ILE A 142 -6.88 4.50 -12.34
CA ILE A 142 -8.09 3.72 -12.05
C ILE A 142 -8.61 4.03 -10.64
N VAL A 143 -7.74 4.11 -9.63
CA VAL A 143 -8.12 4.45 -8.25
C VAL A 143 -8.69 5.88 -8.18
N ILE A 144 -8.07 6.84 -8.88
CA ILE A 144 -8.59 8.21 -8.98
C ILE A 144 -9.97 8.24 -9.66
N LEU A 145 -10.17 7.45 -10.72
CA LEU A 145 -11.45 7.36 -11.42
C LEU A 145 -12.56 6.82 -10.51
N ILE A 146 -12.27 5.79 -9.72
CA ILE A 146 -13.24 5.22 -8.75
C ILE A 146 -13.59 6.22 -7.66
N LEU A 147 -12.61 6.96 -7.14
CA LEU A 147 -12.85 8.03 -6.15
C LEU A 147 -13.71 9.17 -6.71
N LEU A 148 -13.51 9.55 -7.98
CA LEU A 148 -14.34 10.56 -8.65
C LEU A 148 -15.79 10.10 -8.80
N ILE A 149 -16.01 8.83 -9.17
CA ILE A 149 -17.36 8.26 -9.27
C ILE A 149 -18.04 8.24 -7.89
N TRP A 150 -17.31 7.85 -6.84
CA TRP A 150 -17.83 7.87 -5.47
C TRP A 150 -18.19 9.29 -5.02
N PHE A 151 -17.33 10.29 -5.32
CA PHE A 151 -17.60 11.70 -5.03
C PHE A 151 -18.83 12.21 -5.80
N LEU A 152 -19.01 11.81 -7.06
CA LEU A 152 -20.18 12.17 -7.86
C LEU A 152 -21.47 11.60 -7.27
N ILE A 153 -21.47 10.33 -6.83
CA ILE A 153 -22.62 9.69 -6.19
C ILE A 153 -22.94 10.39 -4.85
N TYR A 154 -21.91 10.66 -4.04
CA TYR A 154 -22.06 11.43 -2.81
C TYR A 154 -22.66 12.81 -3.07
N PHE A 155 -22.18 13.51 -4.10
CA PHE A 155 -22.68 14.82 -4.48
C PHE A 155 -24.14 14.75 -4.95
N ILE A 156 -24.54 13.75 -5.75
CA ILE A 156 -25.93 13.56 -6.17
C ILE A 156 -26.84 13.29 -4.97
N VAL A 157 -26.43 12.45 -4.01
CA VAL A 157 -27.21 12.15 -2.81
C VAL A 157 -27.33 13.38 -1.91
N ARG A 158 -26.23 14.13 -1.72
CA ARG A 158 -26.22 15.34 -0.90
C ARG A 158 -26.98 16.49 -1.55
N PHE A 159 -26.89 16.62 -2.88
CA PHE A 159 -27.67 17.57 -3.66
C PHE A 159 -29.16 17.20 -3.66
N GLY A 160 -29.48 15.91 -3.79
CA GLY A 160 -30.85 15.40 -3.61
C GLY A 160 -31.42 15.76 -2.24
N ALA A 161 -30.67 15.55 -1.16
CA ALA A 161 -31.06 15.95 0.20
C ALA A 161 -31.19 17.47 0.38
N PHE A 162 -30.37 18.27 -0.32
CA PHE A 162 -30.43 19.74 -0.30
C PHE A 162 -31.63 20.30 -1.09
N VAL A 163 -32.00 19.67 -2.22
CA VAL A 163 -33.13 20.09 -3.07
C VAL A 163 -34.48 19.57 -2.53
N TYR A 164 -34.52 18.40 -1.88
CA TYR A 164 -35.76 17.84 -1.30
C TYR A 164 -36.11 18.35 0.11
N ASN A 165 -35.26 19.18 0.74
CA ASN A 165 -35.60 19.82 2.00
C ASN A 165 -35.32 21.34 1.99
N PRO A 166 -36.14 22.14 1.30
CA PRO A 166 -36.03 23.60 1.31
C PRO A 166 -36.81 24.18 2.50
N ALA A 167 -36.50 23.76 3.72
CA ALA A 167 -36.96 24.45 4.94
C ALA A 167 -36.28 23.84 6.16
N GLN A 168 -35.45 24.63 6.83
CA GLN A 168 -35.66 25.01 8.22
C GLN A 168 -34.45 25.83 8.68
N GLU A 169 -34.53 27.14 8.46
CA GLU A 169 -33.95 28.08 9.42
C GLU A 169 -35.04 28.39 10.46
N THR A 170 -34.63 28.30 11.74
CA THR A 170 -35.19 28.95 12.93
C THR A 170 -36.70 28.89 13.19
N THR A 171 -37.12 28.30 14.32
CA THR A 171 -37.58 29.02 15.53
C THR A 171 -38.09 28.08 16.62
N ALA A 172 -37.79 28.47 17.86
CA ALA A 172 -38.59 28.37 19.09
C ALA A 172 -39.17 27.02 19.55
N ALA A 173 -38.89 26.77 20.84
CA ALA A 173 -39.53 25.85 21.75
C ALA A 173 -41.03 25.61 21.51
N GLU A 174 -41.43 24.35 21.59
CA GLU A 174 -42.62 23.97 22.33
C GLU A 174 -42.43 22.58 22.96
N GLU A 175 -42.72 22.53 24.24
CA GLU A 175 -42.62 21.38 25.13
C GLU A 175 -43.54 20.25 24.64
N GLY A 176 -42.95 19.07 24.43
CA GLY A 176 -43.65 17.82 24.17
C GLY A 176 -42.96 16.71 24.93
N THR A 177 -43.34 16.57 26.19
CA THR A 177 -42.85 15.64 27.21
C THR A 177 -42.54 14.24 26.68
N LYS A 178 -41.26 13.99 26.40
CA LYS A 178 -40.61 12.70 26.64
C LYS A 178 -39.35 13.00 27.43
N VAL A 179 -39.38 12.59 28.70
CA VAL A 179 -38.31 12.76 29.67
C VAL A 179 -37.00 12.26 29.04
N ALA A 180 -36.18 13.21 28.61
CA ALA A 180 -34.78 12.95 28.30
C ALA A 180 -34.17 12.48 29.61
N GLN A 181 -33.64 11.25 29.66
CA GLN A 181 -32.71 10.90 30.71
C GLN A 181 -31.46 11.75 30.47
N THR A 182 -31.45 12.92 31.08
CA THR A 182 -30.26 13.72 31.34
C THR A 182 -29.38 12.87 32.23
N TYR A 183 -28.47 12.12 31.62
CA TYR A 183 -27.32 11.62 32.34
C TYR A 183 -26.43 12.82 32.59
N ASP A 184 -26.33 13.24 33.85
CA ASP A 184 -25.22 14.09 34.25
C ASP A 184 -23.93 13.37 33.88
N ALA A 185 -23.11 14.01 33.03
CA ALA A 185 -21.77 13.52 32.76
C ALA A 185 -21.09 13.28 34.11
N TYR A 186 -20.60 12.07 34.34
CA TYR A 186 -19.94 11.69 35.59
C TYR A 186 -18.86 12.72 35.94
N SER A 187 -19.19 13.62 36.87
CA SER A 187 -18.27 14.59 37.42
C SER A 187 -17.59 13.90 38.59
N ASN A 188 -16.44 13.29 38.33
CA ASN A 188 -15.61 12.65 39.33
C ASN A 188 -15.35 13.64 40.49
N PRO A 189 -15.93 13.43 41.70
CA PRO A 189 -15.79 14.36 42.83
C PRO A 189 -14.41 14.28 43.48
N HIS A 190 -13.53 13.38 43.01
CA HIS A 190 -12.16 13.32 43.47
C HIS A 190 -11.34 14.42 42.78
N LYS A 191 -10.84 15.40 43.57
CA LYS A 191 -9.68 16.22 43.16
C LYS A 191 -8.58 15.26 42.72
N ILE A 192 -8.34 15.17 41.42
CA ILE A 192 -7.48 14.15 40.80
C ILE A 192 -5.99 14.47 41.09
N THR A 193 -5.55 14.17 42.30
CA THR A 193 -4.14 14.16 42.70
C THR A 193 -3.64 12.77 43.10
N THR A 194 -4.50 11.74 43.02
CA THR A 194 -4.20 10.37 43.45
C THR A 194 -4.44 9.28 42.40
N THR A 195 -4.94 9.62 41.20
CA THR A 195 -5.08 8.63 40.12
C THR A 195 -3.69 8.35 39.55
N PRO A 196 -3.21 7.09 39.59
CA PRO A 196 -1.91 6.74 39.06
C PRO A 196 -1.85 7.01 37.55
N ASP A 197 -0.69 7.42 37.06
CA ASP A 197 -0.44 7.44 35.63
C ASP A 197 -0.40 6.00 35.13
N TYR A 198 -1.28 5.66 34.20
CA TYR A 198 -1.35 4.31 33.66
C TYR A 198 -0.34 4.13 32.53
N SER A 199 0.11 2.89 32.34
CA SER A 199 1.07 2.62 31.29
C SER A 199 0.44 2.75 29.90
N ILE A 200 1.27 2.92 28.88
CA ILE A 200 0.85 2.90 27.48
C ILE A 200 0.12 1.58 27.14
N ALA A 201 0.49 0.48 27.82
CA ALA A 201 -0.14 -0.83 27.61
C ALA A 201 -1.60 -0.84 28.12
N ASP A 202 -1.85 -0.23 29.28
CA ASP A 202 -3.19 -0.13 29.87
C ASP A 202 -4.07 0.80 29.06
N ALA A 203 -3.53 1.95 28.63
CA ALA A 203 -4.22 2.87 27.73
C ALA A 203 -4.56 2.22 26.38
N LYS A 204 -3.68 1.36 25.87
CA LYS A 204 -3.96 0.58 24.66
C LYS A 204 -5.07 -0.45 24.87
N LEU A 205 -5.15 -1.07 26.05
CA LEU A 205 -6.20 -2.02 26.38
C LEU A 205 -7.57 -1.33 26.45
N LEU A 206 -7.64 -0.19 27.14
CA LEU A 206 -8.84 0.67 27.16
C LEU A 206 -9.29 1.03 25.74
N LEU A 207 -8.35 1.51 24.92
CA LEU A 207 -8.66 1.93 23.56
C LEU A 207 -9.19 0.80 22.69
N LYS A 208 -8.71 -0.44 22.86
CA LYS A 208 -9.26 -1.59 22.13
C LYS A 208 -10.74 -1.76 22.42
N GLN A 209 -11.12 -1.71 23.69
CA GLN A 209 -12.51 -1.84 24.11
C GLN A 209 -13.35 -0.67 23.58
N THR A 210 -12.87 0.56 23.74
CA THR A 210 -13.58 1.75 23.23
C THR A 210 -13.78 1.68 21.72
N ILE A 211 -12.80 1.20 20.95
CA ILE A 211 -12.96 1.00 19.51
C ILE A 211 -13.96 -0.13 19.22
N HIS A 212 -13.90 -1.25 19.93
CA HIS A 212 -14.86 -2.35 19.78
C HIS A 212 -16.31 -1.90 20.01
N ASP A 213 -16.52 -0.96 20.94
CA ASP A 213 -17.86 -0.50 21.27
C ASP A 213 -18.35 0.59 20.29
N ASN A 214 -17.43 1.41 19.78
CA ASN A 214 -17.77 2.61 18.99
C ASN A 214 -17.37 2.53 17.50
N TRP A 215 -16.92 1.38 16.98
CA TRP A 215 -16.32 1.33 15.64
C TRP A 215 -17.27 1.81 14.52
N GLN A 216 -18.58 1.59 14.66
CA GLN A 216 -19.59 2.08 13.73
C GLN A 216 -19.71 3.60 13.77
N GLU A 217 -19.79 4.18 14.97
CA GLU A 217 -19.89 5.63 15.18
C GLU A 217 -18.65 6.37 14.71
N VAL A 218 -17.47 5.76 14.94
CA VAL A 218 -16.18 6.26 14.45
C VAL A 218 -16.06 6.11 12.92
N GLY A 219 -16.98 5.41 12.27
CA GLY A 219 -17.06 5.28 10.81
C GLY A 219 -16.13 4.22 10.22
N TYR A 220 -15.89 3.12 10.92
CA TYR A 220 -15.27 1.92 10.35
C TYR A 220 -16.33 1.02 9.70
N SER A 221 -15.92 0.30 8.65
CA SER A 221 -16.77 -0.69 7.98
C SER A 221 -16.78 -2.06 8.66
N ALA A 222 -15.83 -2.33 9.55
CA ALA A 222 -15.71 -3.54 10.36
C ALA A 222 -14.92 -3.22 11.63
N ASP A 223 -15.12 -3.99 12.70
CA ASP A 223 -14.46 -3.79 13.98
C ASP A 223 -12.92 -3.96 13.88
N PRO A 224 -12.13 -2.88 14.10
CA PRO A 224 -10.68 -2.93 14.07
C PRO A 224 -10.06 -3.09 15.47
N SER A 225 -10.82 -3.35 16.53
CA SER A 225 -10.31 -3.50 17.90
C SER A 225 -9.22 -4.58 18.04
N SER A 226 -9.33 -5.64 17.23
CA SER A 226 -8.36 -6.73 17.15
C SER A 226 -7.14 -6.41 16.28
N SER A 227 -7.15 -5.28 15.56
CA SER A 227 -6.09 -4.87 14.66
C SER A 227 -4.88 -4.27 15.41
N SER A 228 -3.79 -4.03 14.68
CA SER A 228 -2.58 -3.44 15.25
C SER A 228 -2.82 -1.97 15.64
N ILE A 229 -2.92 -1.69 16.94
CA ILE A 229 -2.92 -0.34 17.51
C ILE A 229 -1.49 0.05 17.87
N SER A 230 -1.01 1.17 17.31
CA SER A 230 0.36 1.66 17.48
C SER A 230 0.37 2.96 18.28
N TYR A 231 1.28 3.07 19.25
CA TYR A 231 1.54 4.32 19.97
C TYR A 231 2.43 5.24 19.13
N ASN A 232 2.08 6.52 19.06
CA ASN A 232 2.76 7.51 18.22
C ASN A 232 3.98 8.17 18.92
N ASN A 233 4.45 7.61 20.05
CA ASN A 233 5.58 8.13 20.83
C ASN A 233 5.44 9.61 21.22
N LYS A 234 4.21 10.06 21.46
CA LYS A 234 3.92 11.43 21.89
C LYS A 234 2.77 11.47 22.89
N VAL A 235 2.90 12.40 23.84
CA VAL A 235 1.83 12.82 24.75
C VAL A 235 1.35 14.19 24.29
N VAL A 236 0.04 14.40 24.24
CA VAL A 236 -0.59 15.66 23.85
C VAL A 236 -1.66 16.02 24.86
N THR A 237 -1.79 17.30 25.18
CA THR A 237 -2.88 17.78 26.03
C THR A 237 -4.13 17.95 25.17
N VAL A 238 -5.17 17.18 25.48
CA VAL A 238 -6.47 17.22 24.79
C VAL A 238 -7.55 17.48 25.83
N ASN A 239 -8.35 18.53 25.63
CA ASN A 239 -9.44 18.92 26.53
C ASN A 239 -9.01 19.02 28.01
N GLY A 240 -7.79 19.52 28.26
CA GLY A 240 -7.25 19.71 29.61
C GLY A 240 -6.61 18.48 30.25
N ALA A 241 -6.53 17.34 29.55
CA ALA A 241 -5.88 16.12 30.03
C ALA A 241 -4.69 15.72 29.15
N ASP A 242 -3.59 15.30 29.76
CA ASP A 242 -2.47 14.70 29.03
C ASP A 242 -2.87 13.33 28.51
N CYS A 243 -2.64 13.09 27.22
CA CYS A 243 -3.12 11.93 26.50
C CYS A 243 -2.02 11.25 25.68
N TYR A 244 -1.97 9.92 25.74
CA TYR A 244 -1.21 9.10 24.81
C TYR A 244 -1.90 9.04 23.45
N VAL A 245 -1.16 9.31 22.38
CA VAL A 245 -1.72 9.27 21.02
C VAL A 245 -1.48 7.91 20.37
N PHE A 246 -2.55 7.30 19.90
CA PHE A 246 -2.53 6.03 19.19
C PHE A 246 -3.05 6.17 17.77
N SER A 247 -2.57 5.30 16.89
CA SER A 247 -3.08 5.11 15.55
C SER A 247 -3.66 3.70 15.42
N CYS A 248 -4.88 3.60 14.91
CA CYS A 248 -5.56 2.34 14.59
C CYS A 248 -6.18 2.49 13.21
N SER A 249 -5.88 1.58 12.28
CA SER A 249 -6.53 1.49 10.96
C SER A 249 -6.77 2.84 10.23
N GLY A 250 -5.77 3.72 10.25
CA GLY A 250 -5.80 5.03 9.56
C GLY A 250 -6.47 6.17 10.34
N LYS A 251 -7.03 5.90 11.53
CA LYS A 251 -7.60 6.91 12.43
C LYS A 251 -6.69 7.13 13.64
N THR A 252 -6.77 8.34 14.20
CA THR A 252 -5.97 8.75 15.35
C THR A 252 -6.87 8.89 16.58
N PHE A 253 -6.40 8.37 17.70
CA PHE A 253 -7.08 8.41 18.99
C PHE A 253 -6.13 8.99 20.03
N ALA A 254 -6.68 9.65 21.04
CA ALA A 254 -5.95 10.12 22.20
C ALA A 254 -6.61 9.53 23.45
N VAL A 255 -5.83 8.87 24.30
CA VAL A 255 -6.32 8.27 25.55
C VAL A 255 -5.67 9.01 26.70
N ALA A 256 -6.47 9.52 27.63
CA ALA A 256 -5.95 10.21 28.80
C ALA A 256 -5.01 9.30 29.61
N VAL A 257 -3.87 9.82 30.06
CA VAL A 257 -2.88 9.09 30.87
C VAL A 257 -3.53 8.50 32.13
N LYS A 258 -4.54 9.19 32.66
CA LYS A 258 -5.32 8.78 33.84
C LYS A 258 -6.50 7.86 33.52
N LEU A 259 -6.60 7.37 32.28
CA LEU A 259 -7.69 6.52 31.75
C LEU A 259 -9.10 7.10 31.95
N SER A 260 -9.20 8.41 32.13
CA SER A 260 -10.46 9.11 32.40
C SER A 260 -11.28 9.41 31.15
N ALA A 261 -10.65 9.41 29.98
CA ALA A 261 -11.30 9.74 28.71
C ALA A 261 -10.56 9.14 27.51
N VAL A 262 -11.31 8.84 26.46
CA VAL A 262 -10.79 8.47 25.15
C VAL A 262 -11.37 9.44 24.12
N TYR A 263 -10.52 9.92 23.22
CA TYR A 263 -10.89 10.88 22.18
C TYR A 263 -10.56 10.32 20.80
N TYR A 264 -11.41 10.63 19.84
CA TYR A 264 -11.20 10.37 18.41
C TYR A 264 -10.89 11.67 17.68
N ALA A 265 -9.81 11.68 16.90
CA ALA A 265 -9.45 12.82 16.07
C ALA A 265 -10.26 12.81 14.76
N HIS A 266 -11.19 13.75 14.63
CA HIS A 266 -12.00 13.94 13.44
C HIS A 266 -11.95 15.40 12.98
N ASN A 267 -11.65 15.62 11.69
CA ASN A 267 -11.55 16.96 11.09
C ASN A 267 -10.62 17.95 11.82
N GLY A 268 -9.59 17.45 12.52
CA GLY A 268 -8.63 18.27 13.26
C GLY A 268 -9.00 18.54 14.72
N GLU A 269 -10.18 18.10 15.15
CA GLU A 269 -10.66 18.22 16.53
C GLU A 269 -10.73 16.85 17.22
N TYR A 270 -10.60 16.85 18.55
CA TYR A 270 -10.69 15.65 19.37
C TYR A 270 -12.08 15.56 20.02
N GLN A 271 -12.89 14.63 19.52
CA GLN A 271 -14.23 14.36 20.02
C GLN A 271 -14.17 13.26 21.09
N PRO A 272 -14.83 13.42 22.25
CA PRO A 272 -14.88 12.38 23.27
C PRO A 272 -15.67 11.17 22.77
N LEU A 273 -15.17 9.97 23.06
CA LEU A 273 -15.89 8.72 22.85
C LEU A 273 -16.44 8.22 24.19
N THR A 274 -17.66 7.69 24.14
CA THR A 274 -18.24 6.99 25.27
C THR A 274 -17.49 5.67 25.46
N PHE A 275 -17.26 5.27 26.71
CA PHE A 275 -16.69 3.96 27.02
C PHE A 275 -17.38 3.40 28.26
N ASN A 276 -17.69 2.11 28.24
CA ASN A 276 -18.36 1.45 29.35
C ASN A 276 -17.40 1.22 30.53
N ASN A 277 -17.99 1.12 31.72
CA ASN A 277 -17.27 1.09 32.99
C ASN A 277 -16.16 0.02 33.02
N THR A 278 -14.94 0.45 33.32
CA THR A 278 -13.68 -0.29 33.07
C THR A 278 -13.34 -1.28 34.17
N ASN A 279 -14.28 -2.14 34.57
CA ASN A 279 -14.05 -3.20 35.57
C ASN A 279 -13.00 -4.24 35.15
N TYR A 280 -12.45 -4.15 33.93
CA TYR A 280 -11.36 -5.01 33.45
C TYR A 280 -9.95 -4.47 33.75
N LEU A 281 -9.82 -3.18 34.10
CA LEU A 281 -8.52 -2.53 34.39
C LEU A 281 -8.18 -2.49 35.89
N PHE A 282 -9.17 -2.75 36.74
CA PHE A 282 -9.02 -2.77 38.20
C PHE A 282 -9.28 -4.19 38.71
N LYS A 283 -8.27 -5.06 38.63
CA LYS A 283 -8.23 -6.33 39.37
C LYS A 283 -7.15 -6.25 40.43
#